data_AF-A0A6P8HU27-F1
#
_entry.id   AF-A0A6P8HU27-F1
#
_cell.length_a   1.000
_cell.length_b   1.000
_cell.length_c   1.000
_cell.angle_alpha   90.00
_cell.angle_beta   90.00
_cell.angle_gamma   90.00
#
_symmetry.space_group_name_H-M   'P 1'
#
loop_
_entity.id
_entity.type
_entity.pdbx_description
1 polymer ?
#
loop_
_entity_poly.entity_id
_entity_poly.type
_entity_poly.pdbx_seq_one_letter_code
_entity_poly.pdbx_strand_id
1 'polypeptide(L)'
;MVFKETLEGKTLANHVFKTVRATNDAHCESQCFLDDRCISYSFGTSASGEKYMCELSDSDHFMHPGDLVERPGAIYRSAQNTCNCPKDSTCRYNFADNTHRCECKLGFTGEQCQTNIDDCASNPCQNGGSCHDQVNSYRCTCATGFTGAECQTDIDECASNPCQNGGSCQDRVNSYSCTCPAGFTGADCQTDIDECASNPCQNGGSCQDRVNSFNCTCATGFSGADCQTEWLKVGTAVCIGSNNDQFGRFTIPVACHVLNFKLVYVSGGGISWVPGNTKAYWGTTYRRDNKDLNLHITDDSNTRISPPPDFPLTYPHYGYLTYQLPGVTNMDPELTFPELSPPLAVTAGKEFRIWVDQDLKNIRDDNNDGQTCADVWITKGNV
;
A
#
# COMPACT_ATOMS: atom_id res chain seq x y z
N MET A 1 -7.72 71.68 69.67
CA MET A 1 -9.18 71.46 69.50
C MET A 1 -9.35 70.34 68.51
N VAL A 2 -10.04 69.28 68.92
CA VAL A 2 -10.37 68.12 68.09
C VAL A 2 -11.41 68.53 67.04
N PHE A 3 -11.21 68.17 65.77
CA PHE A 3 -12.31 68.00 64.83
C PHE A 3 -12.26 66.59 64.25
N LYS A 4 -13.42 65.92 64.37
CA LYS A 4 -13.72 64.54 64.00
C LYS A 4 -13.59 64.32 62.49
N GLU A 5 -12.99 63.19 62.11
CA GLU A 5 -13.15 62.58 60.80
C GLU A 5 -14.60 62.10 60.61
N THR A 6 -15.14 62.33 59.41
CA THR A 6 -16.33 61.63 58.91
C THR A 6 -15.90 60.87 57.65
N LEU A 7 -15.71 59.56 57.78
CA LEU A 7 -15.54 58.63 56.66
C LEU A 7 -16.92 58.32 56.07
N GLU A 8 -17.23 58.88 54.90
CA GLU A 8 -18.27 58.32 54.03
C GLU A 8 -17.60 57.53 52.91
N GLY A 9 -17.56 56.21 53.08
CA GLY A 9 -17.09 55.28 52.08
C GLY A 9 -18.12 55.08 50.97
N LYS A 10 -17.69 55.20 49.71
CA LYS A 10 -18.32 54.55 48.57
C LYS A 10 -17.31 53.60 47.95
N THR A 11 -17.56 52.31 48.10
CA THR A 11 -16.77 51.20 47.56
C THR A 11 -17.26 50.86 46.16
N LEU A 12 -16.40 51.03 45.17
CA LEU A 12 -16.41 50.30 43.89
C LEU A 12 -15.03 49.63 43.79
N ALA A 13 -15.05 48.35 43.41
CA ALA A 13 -13.98 47.37 43.61
C ALA A 13 -12.53 47.91 43.48
N ASN A 14 -11.74 47.66 44.53
CA ASN A 14 -10.28 47.74 44.63
C ASN A 14 -9.58 49.11 44.56
N HIS A 15 -10.28 50.22 44.79
CA HIS A 15 -9.62 51.54 44.97
C HIS A 15 -10.11 52.27 46.23
N VAL A 16 -9.18 52.65 47.11
CA VAL A 16 -9.45 53.54 48.25
C VAL A 16 -9.08 54.96 47.83
N PHE A 17 -10.08 55.83 47.68
CA PHE A 17 -9.87 57.24 47.40
C PHE A 17 -9.61 57.99 48.71
N LYS A 18 -8.43 58.62 48.84
CA LYS A 18 -8.13 59.54 49.95
C LYS A 18 -8.06 60.97 49.42
N THR A 19 -8.97 61.82 49.88
CA THR A 19 -8.92 63.27 49.62
C THR A 19 -8.09 63.94 50.72
N VAL A 20 -6.96 64.55 50.36
CA VAL A 20 -6.15 65.36 51.31
C VAL A 20 -6.32 66.83 50.94
N ARG A 21 -6.90 67.64 51.84
CA ARG A 21 -6.98 69.09 51.65
C ARG A 21 -5.66 69.73 52.06
N ALA A 22 -5.04 70.46 51.13
CA ALA A 22 -3.96 71.39 51.47
C ALA A 22 -4.55 72.60 52.21
N THR A 23 -3.87 73.08 53.23
CA THR A 23 -4.24 74.34 53.87
C THR A 23 -3.93 75.51 52.92
N ASN A 24 -4.97 76.33 52.69
CA ASN A 24 -5.06 77.51 51.81
C ASN A 24 -5.32 77.19 50.32
N ASP A 25 -6.61 77.16 49.97
CA ASP A 25 -7.22 77.33 48.64
C ASP A 25 -6.66 76.55 47.43
N ALA A 26 -6.12 75.34 47.64
CA ALA A 26 -5.77 74.41 46.56
C ALA A 26 -6.36 73.00 46.80
N HIS A 27 -7.04 72.45 45.78
CA HIS A 27 -7.51 71.06 45.73
C HIS A 27 -6.56 70.21 44.87
N CYS A 28 -5.86 69.22 45.45
CA CYS A 28 -5.19 68.14 44.70
C CYS A 28 -6.01 66.84 44.89
N GLU A 29 -6.33 66.13 43.81
CA GLU A 29 -6.89 64.77 43.86
C GLU A 29 -5.80 63.74 43.51
N SER A 30 -5.78 62.57 44.16
CA SER A 30 -4.85 61.48 43.85
C SER A 30 -5.59 60.15 43.67
N GLN A 31 -5.02 59.25 42.86
CA GLN A 31 -5.46 57.86 42.69
C GLN A 31 -4.31 56.93 43.07
N CYS A 32 -4.50 56.04 44.05
CA CYS A 32 -3.50 55.06 44.47
C CYS A 32 -3.96 53.63 44.19
N PHE A 33 -3.00 52.76 43.84
CA PHE A 33 -3.18 51.32 43.62
C PHE A 33 -2.58 50.52 44.79
N LEU A 34 -3.10 49.32 45.04
CA LEU A 34 -3.00 48.51 46.27
C LEU A 34 -1.61 47.96 46.69
N ASP A 35 -0.49 48.36 46.06
CA ASP A 35 0.85 47.81 46.33
C ASP A 35 1.91 48.89 46.67
N ASP A 36 1.55 49.85 47.54
CA ASP A 36 2.45 50.86 48.14
C ASP A 36 3.33 51.67 47.14
N ARG A 37 2.86 51.83 45.90
CA ARG A 37 3.41 52.79 44.94
C ARG A 37 2.29 53.68 44.42
N CYS A 38 2.17 54.90 44.95
CA CYS A 38 1.31 55.92 44.36
C CYS A 38 2.08 56.57 43.20
N ILE A 39 1.63 56.37 41.97
CA ILE A 39 2.06 57.17 40.81
C ILE A 39 0.84 57.98 40.37
N SER A 40 0.71 59.20 40.88
CA SER A 40 -0.20 60.17 40.27
C SER A 40 0.36 61.58 40.40
N TYR A 41 0.52 62.26 39.27
CA TYR A 41 0.66 63.71 39.21
C TYR A 41 -0.73 64.31 39.06
N SER A 42 -1.15 65.18 39.98
CA SER A 42 -2.32 66.03 39.78
C SER A 42 -1.90 67.48 39.58
N PHE A 43 -2.67 68.16 38.73
CA PHE A 43 -2.50 69.58 38.43
C PHE A 43 -3.57 70.37 39.19
N GLY A 44 -3.16 71.20 40.13
CA GLY A 44 -4.06 72.14 40.83
C GLY A 44 -4.07 73.49 40.11
N THR A 45 -5.19 74.21 40.17
CA THR A 45 -5.27 75.61 39.71
C THR A 45 -5.66 76.50 40.88
N SER A 46 -4.91 77.58 41.15
CA SER A 46 -5.28 78.55 42.19
C SER A 46 -6.50 79.38 41.78
N ALA A 47 -7.10 80.08 42.74
CA ALA A 47 -8.17 81.05 42.48
C ALA A 47 -7.75 82.22 41.54
N SER A 48 -6.43 82.42 41.33
CA SER A 48 -5.86 83.38 40.38
C SER A 48 -5.52 82.78 39.01
N GLY A 49 -5.72 81.48 38.79
CA GLY A 49 -5.53 80.80 37.50
C GLY A 49 -4.14 80.18 37.25
N GLU A 50 -3.24 80.17 38.24
CA GLU A 50 -1.91 79.55 38.11
C GLU A 50 -1.97 78.03 38.34
N LYS A 51 -1.24 77.26 37.53
CA LYS A 51 -1.19 75.79 37.60
C LYS A 51 0.06 75.30 38.34
N TYR A 52 -0.10 74.35 39.25
CA TYR A 52 0.99 73.73 40.02
C TYR A 52 0.95 72.20 39.93
N MET A 53 2.10 71.54 40.06
CA MET A 53 2.19 70.07 40.18
C MET A 53 2.33 69.68 41.65
N CYS A 54 1.50 68.74 42.12
CA CYS A 54 1.59 68.18 43.48
C CYS A 54 2.51 66.93 43.45
N GLU A 55 3.58 66.89 44.26
CA GLU A 55 4.43 65.70 44.47
C GLU A 55 4.14 65.03 45.83
N LEU A 56 4.13 63.69 45.86
CA LEU A 56 4.04 62.89 47.09
C LEU A 56 5.46 62.47 47.49
N SER A 57 5.90 62.75 48.72
CA SER A 57 7.12 62.16 49.28
C SER A 57 6.78 61.01 50.24
N ASP A 58 7.48 59.88 50.09
CA ASP A 58 7.24 58.61 50.80
C ASP A 58 7.66 58.61 52.29
N SER A 59 7.77 59.77 52.92
CA SER A 59 8.15 59.89 54.33
C SER A 59 7.47 61.10 54.94
N ASP A 60 6.52 60.81 55.83
CA ASP A 60 5.73 61.72 56.65
C ASP A 60 4.70 62.60 55.91
N HIS A 61 3.42 62.35 56.22
CA HIS A 61 2.24 63.04 55.66
C HIS A 61 2.09 64.50 56.16
N PHE A 62 3.08 65.36 55.91
CA PHE A 62 2.98 66.80 56.08
C PHE A 62 3.54 67.54 54.86
N MET A 63 2.70 68.37 54.22
CA MET A 63 3.13 69.33 53.21
C MET A 63 3.90 70.47 53.90
N HIS A 64 5.20 70.55 53.66
CA HIS A 64 5.97 71.76 53.93
C HIS A 64 5.91 72.67 52.70
N PRO A 65 5.84 74.01 52.85
CA PRO A 65 6.14 74.91 51.75
C PRO A 65 7.62 74.72 51.42
N GLY A 66 7.91 73.99 50.35
CA GLY A 66 9.26 73.92 49.81
C GLY A 66 9.69 75.31 49.37
N ASP A 67 10.81 75.78 49.89
CA ASP A 67 11.48 77.02 49.48
C ASP A 67 11.71 77.01 47.96
N LEU A 68 10.86 77.72 47.22
CA LEU A 68 11.18 78.19 45.89
C LEU A 68 12.07 79.43 46.04
N VAL A 69 13.39 79.22 46.06
CA VAL A 69 14.29 80.29 45.63
C VAL A 69 14.09 80.42 44.12
N GLU A 70 13.26 81.38 43.73
CA GLU A 70 13.22 81.91 42.38
C GLU A 70 14.63 82.30 41.95
N ARG A 71 15.21 81.55 41.00
CA ARG A 71 16.21 82.09 40.09
C ARG A 71 15.56 82.24 38.71
N PRO A 72 15.46 83.47 38.17
CA PRO A 72 14.99 83.67 36.80
C PRO A 72 16.05 83.09 35.86
N GLY A 73 15.76 81.93 35.26
CA GLY A 73 16.66 81.30 34.27
C GLY A 73 16.70 79.76 34.27
N ALA A 74 16.06 79.06 35.20
CA ALA A 74 15.98 77.60 35.15
C ALA A 74 14.80 77.17 34.26
N ILE A 75 15.08 77.00 32.99
CA ILE A 75 14.20 76.33 32.06
C ILE A 75 14.00 74.90 32.58
N TYR A 76 12.84 74.54 33.16
CA TYR A 76 12.38 73.14 33.17
C TYR A 76 12.05 72.77 31.72
N ARG A 77 13.10 72.66 30.90
CA ARG A 77 13.05 72.12 29.55
C ARG A 77 12.89 70.63 29.79
N SER A 78 11.63 70.20 29.93
CA SER A 78 11.16 68.91 29.47
C SER A 78 12.14 67.75 29.73
N ALA A 79 12.16 67.19 30.94
CA ALA A 79 12.66 65.81 31.10
C ALA A 79 11.81 64.82 30.25
N GLN A 80 10.62 65.24 29.81
CA GLN A 80 9.82 64.57 28.78
C GLN A 80 10.39 64.66 27.36
N ASN A 81 11.34 65.57 27.04
CA ASN A 81 11.94 65.67 25.70
C ASN A 81 13.27 64.89 25.56
N THR A 82 13.74 64.20 26.59
CA THR A 82 14.95 63.37 26.48
C THR A 82 14.64 61.90 26.18
N CYS A 83 13.43 61.40 26.46
CA CYS A 83 12.99 60.05 26.09
C CYS A 83 12.59 59.98 24.61
N ASN A 84 13.55 59.77 23.71
CA ASN A 84 13.28 59.50 22.29
C ASN A 84 13.05 57.99 22.05
N CYS A 85 11.96 57.44 22.59
CA CYS A 85 11.57 56.05 22.36
C CYS A 85 10.54 55.95 21.20
N PRO A 86 10.59 54.91 20.33
CA PRO A 86 9.64 54.71 19.24
C PRO A 86 8.20 54.51 19.70
N LYS A 87 7.25 54.70 18.78
CA LYS A 87 5.84 54.35 19.03
C LYS A 87 5.73 52.87 19.42
N ASP A 88 4.97 52.62 20.49
CA ASP A 88 4.73 51.31 21.12
C ASP A 88 5.84 50.77 22.05
N SER A 89 6.80 51.61 22.46
CA SER A 89 7.77 51.29 23.52
C SER A 89 7.52 52.11 24.80
N THR A 90 7.97 51.60 25.95
CA THR A 90 7.75 52.26 27.25
C THR A 90 9.04 52.93 27.73
N CYS A 91 9.04 54.24 27.97
CA CYS A 91 10.22 54.90 28.58
C CYS A 91 10.24 54.68 30.09
N ARG A 92 11.37 54.22 30.64
CA ARG A 92 11.63 54.18 32.07
C ARG A 92 12.72 55.17 32.44
N TYR A 93 12.39 56.07 33.36
CA TYR A 93 13.29 57.11 33.84
C TYR A 93 13.85 56.75 35.21
N ASN A 94 15.15 56.99 35.43
CA ASN A 94 15.81 56.90 36.73
C ASN A 94 16.13 58.30 37.24
N PHE A 95 15.44 58.72 38.30
CA PHE A 95 15.57 60.05 38.87
C PHE A 95 16.83 60.22 39.73
N ALA A 96 17.46 59.13 40.19
CA ALA A 96 18.63 59.20 41.07
C ALA A 96 19.93 59.59 40.34
N ASP A 97 20.05 59.24 39.05
CA ASP A 97 21.24 59.47 38.24
C ASP A 97 20.94 60.22 36.93
N ASN A 98 19.70 60.67 36.75
CA ASN A 98 19.22 61.42 35.58
C ASN A 98 19.37 60.64 34.25
N THR A 99 19.22 59.32 34.29
CA THR A 99 19.27 58.44 33.11
C THR A 99 17.87 57.95 32.69
N HIS A 100 17.73 57.50 31.44
CA HIS A 100 16.50 56.90 30.94
C HIS A 100 16.81 55.69 30.05
N ARG A 101 15.88 54.75 29.94
CA ARG A 101 15.96 53.62 29.01
C ARG A 101 14.61 53.35 28.36
N CYS A 102 14.63 52.92 27.11
CA CYS A 102 13.44 52.41 26.44
C CYS A 102 13.27 50.92 26.76
N GLU A 103 12.09 50.53 27.24
CA GLU A 103 11.69 49.13 27.31
C GLU A 103 11.02 48.78 25.99
N CYS A 104 11.75 47.97 25.21
CA CYS A 104 11.34 47.59 23.88
C CYS A 104 10.15 46.64 23.91
N LYS A 105 9.26 46.84 22.93
CA LYS A 105 8.27 45.84 22.58
C LYS A 105 8.99 44.54 22.17
N LEU A 106 8.35 43.41 22.42
CA LEU A 106 8.85 42.10 21.97
C LEU A 106 9.21 42.15 20.47
N GLY A 107 10.36 41.57 20.11
CA GLY A 107 10.93 41.60 18.76
C GLY A 107 11.86 42.79 18.46
N PHE A 108 12.02 43.77 19.35
CA PHE A 108 12.91 44.92 19.12
C PHE A 108 14.04 45.03 20.16
N THR A 109 15.17 45.58 19.73
CA THR A 109 16.36 45.82 20.55
C THR A 109 17.02 47.17 20.21
N GLY A 110 18.07 47.52 20.96
CA GLY A 110 18.78 48.79 20.86
C GLY A 110 18.31 49.83 21.89
N GLU A 111 19.12 50.86 22.13
CA GLU A 111 18.86 51.89 23.14
C GLU A 111 17.55 52.66 22.92
N GLN A 112 17.14 52.79 21.66
CA GLN A 112 15.88 53.38 21.24
C GLN A 112 14.98 52.35 20.55
N CYS A 113 15.11 51.06 20.83
CA CYS A 113 14.25 50.00 20.26
C CYS A 113 14.12 50.05 18.72
N GLN A 114 15.15 50.56 18.04
CA GLN A 114 15.11 50.87 16.62
C GLN A 114 15.45 49.68 15.73
N THR A 115 15.99 48.61 16.32
CA THR A 115 16.48 47.44 15.61
C THR A 115 15.48 46.31 15.79
N ASN A 116 14.90 45.81 14.69
CA ASN A 116 14.19 44.53 14.72
C ASN A 116 15.20 43.43 15.04
N ILE A 117 14.86 42.56 15.98
CA ILE A 117 15.64 41.35 16.26
C ILE A 117 15.51 40.48 15.02
N ASP A 118 16.65 40.05 14.46
CA ASP A 118 16.66 39.14 13.32
C ASP A 118 16.26 37.73 13.80
N ASP A 119 14.97 37.41 13.64
CA ASP A 119 14.39 36.15 14.04
C ASP A 119 14.86 34.99 13.14
N CYS A 120 15.55 35.29 12.03
CA CYS A 120 16.19 34.32 11.14
C CYS A 120 17.64 33.99 11.50
N ALA A 121 18.27 34.71 12.44
CA ALA A 121 19.68 34.54 12.78
C ALA A 121 20.05 33.12 13.26
N SER A 122 19.08 32.38 13.80
CA SER A 122 19.23 30.97 14.22
C SER A 122 19.04 29.94 13.11
N ASN A 123 18.70 30.37 11.88
CA ASN A 123 18.28 29.52 10.76
C ASN A 123 17.15 28.54 11.12
N PRO A 124 15.96 29.06 11.50
CA PRO A 124 14.85 28.20 11.93
C PRO A 124 14.25 27.36 10.80
N CYS A 125 14.39 27.78 9.53
CA CYS A 125 13.85 27.05 8.39
C CYS A 125 14.74 25.85 8.00
N GLN A 126 14.18 24.65 8.08
CA GLN A 126 14.85 23.39 7.80
C GLN A 126 14.78 23.05 6.30
N ASN A 127 15.47 21.98 5.90
CA ASN A 127 15.38 21.35 4.56
C ASN A 127 15.56 22.31 3.38
N GLY A 128 16.44 23.30 3.53
CA GLY A 128 16.72 24.29 2.47
C GLY A 128 15.63 25.36 2.31
N GLY A 129 14.71 25.49 3.28
CA GLY A 129 13.74 26.57 3.33
C GLY A 129 14.39 27.95 3.47
N SER A 130 13.78 28.96 2.84
CA SER A 130 14.21 30.36 2.93
C SER A 130 13.52 31.05 4.11
N CYS A 131 14.30 31.69 4.98
CA CYS A 131 13.78 32.43 6.14
C CYS A 131 13.51 33.90 5.80
N HIS A 132 12.38 34.40 6.28
CA HIS A 132 11.99 35.80 6.19
C HIS A 132 11.73 36.36 7.58
N ASP A 133 12.54 37.34 7.98
CA ASP A 133 12.42 38.05 9.26
C ASP A 133 11.09 38.82 9.35
N GLN A 134 10.45 38.77 10.51
CA GLN A 134 9.25 39.55 10.83
C GLN A 134 9.41 40.16 12.23
N VAL A 135 8.36 40.82 12.74
CA VAL A 135 8.41 41.43 14.08
C VAL A 135 8.05 40.39 15.12
N ASN A 136 9.03 39.98 15.94
CA ASN A 136 8.86 38.98 16.99
C ASN A 136 8.36 37.62 16.46
N SER A 137 8.69 37.32 15.21
CA SER A 137 8.36 36.09 14.51
C SER A 137 9.17 35.99 13.22
N TYR A 138 9.17 34.83 12.60
CA TYR A 138 9.74 34.62 11.27
C TYR A 138 8.72 33.88 10.40
N ARG A 139 8.94 33.89 9.08
CA ARG A 139 8.20 33.07 8.14
C ARG A 139 9.15 32.28 7.26
N CYS A 140 8.95 30.96 7.21
CA CYS A 140 9.65 30.10 6.27
C CYS A 140 8.91 29.97 4.94
N THR A 141 9.66 29.99 3.84
CA THR A 141 9.20 29.55 2.52
C THR A 141 9.91 28.24 2.20
N CYS A 142 9.15 27.15 2.15
CA CYS A 142 9.72 25.81 2.02
C CYS A 142 10.19 25.52 0.61
N ALA A 143 11.29 24.76 0.51
CA ALA A 143 11.70 24.14 -0.74
C ALA A 143 10.63 23.13 -1.19
N THR A 144 10.59 22.84 -2.49
CA THR A 144 9.64 21.87 -3.06
C THR A 144 9.85 20.49 -2.41
N GLY A 145 8.75 19.81 -2.05
CA GLY A 145 8.79 18.56 -1.30
C GLY A 145 8.64 18.73 0.22
N PHE A 146 8.71 19.95 0.77
CA PHE A 146 8.60 20.16 2.22
C PHE A 146 7.43 21.07 2.61
N THR A 147 6.92 20.86 3.82
CA THR A 147 5.82 21.60 4.44
C THR A 147 6.05 21.79 5.95
N GLY A 148 5.14 22.51 6.60
CA GLY A 148 5.23 22.91 8.01
C GLY A 148 5.75 24.33 8.20
N ALA A 149 5.58 24.85 9.42
CA ALA A 149 5.95 26.23 9.77
C ALA A 149 7.47 26.50 9.65
N GLU A 150 8.29 25.47 9.90
CA GLU A 150 9.74 25.50 9.80
C GLU A 150 10.25 24.63 8.63
N CYS A 151 9.36 24.20 7.72
CA CYS A 151 9.68 23.29 6.62
C CYS A 151 10.24 21.92 7.08
N GLN A 152 9.85 21.50 8.29
CA GLN A 152 10.38 20.32 8.95
C GLN A 152 9.73 19.01 8.47
N THR A 153 8.63 19.08 7.73
CA THR A 153 7.86 17.91 7.32
C THR A 153 8.06 17.65 5.84
N ASP A 154 8.55 16.46 5.49
CA ASP A 154 8.56 15.97 4.10
C ASP A 154 7.11 15.71 3.65
N ILE A 155 6.79 16.07 2.42
CA ILE A 155 5.48 15.80 1.84
C ILE A 155 5.47 14.33 1.43
N ASP A 156 4.50 13.56 1.93
CA ASP A 156 4.35 12.16 1.53
C ASP A 156 3.70 12.08 0.14
N GLU A 157 4.51 11.90 -0.91
CA GLU A 157 4.03 11.74 -2.28
C GLU A 157 3.27 10.41 -2.48
N CYS A 158 3.50 9.42 -1.60
CA CYS A 158 2.82 8.14 -1.61
C CYS A 158 1.40 8.18 -1.02
N ALA A 159 1.01 9.25 -0.32
CA ALA A 159 -0.32 9.39 0.30
C ALA A 159 -1.49 9.26 -0.70
N SER A 160 -1.24 9.55 -1.99
CA SER A 160 -2.22 9.42 -3.06
C SER A 160 -2.32 8.00 -3.66
N ASN A 161 -1.47 7.06 -3.23
CA ASN A 161 -1.29 5.73 -3.81
C ASN A 161 -1.07 5.75 -5.33
N PRO A 162 0.00 6.39 -5.82
CA PRO A 162 0.23 6.52 -7.26
C PRO A 162 0.55 5.19 -7.95
N CYS A 163 1.11 4.21 -7.23
CA CYS A 163 1.49 2.90 -7.77
C CYS A 163 0.26 2.01 -8.00
N GLN A 164 0.00 1.66 -9.25
CA GLN A 164 -1.11 0.82 -9.68
C GLN A 164 -0.82 -0.67 -9.51
N ASN A 165 -1.85 -1.50 -9.74
CA ASN A 165 -1.76 -2.97 -9.79
C ASN A 165 -1.12 -3.62 -8.54
N GLY A 166 -1.23 -2.98 -7.37
CA GLY A 166 -0.65 -3.46 -6.12
C GLY A 166 0.84 -3.15 -5.96
N GLY A 167 1.38 -2.20 -6.73
CA GLY A 167 2.75 -1.72 -6.57
C GLY A 167 3.01 -1.07 -5.21
N SER A 168 4.23 -1.25 -4.71
CA SER A 168 4.67 -0.64 -3.46
C SER A 168 5.28 0.73 -3.72
N CYS A 169 4.74 1.76 -3.07
CA CYS A 169 5.23 3.13 -3.18
C CYS A 169 6.36 3.40 -2.18
N GLN A 170 7.42 4.03 -2.65
CA GLN A 170 8.48 4.59 -1.82
C GLN A 170 8.52 6.10 -1.99
N ASP A 171 8.31 6.78 -0.87
CA ASP A 171 8.34 8.23 -0.74
C ASP A 171 9.76 8.78 -0.95
N ARG A 172 9.88 9.94 -1.58
CA ARG A 172 11.15 10.61 -1.88
C ARG A 172 10.92 12.10 -1.95
N VAL A 173 11.83 12.93 -1.44
CA VAL A 173 11.72 14.39 -1.56
C VAL A 173 11.25 14.87 -2.95
N ASN A 174 10.04 15.44 -3.01
CA ASN A 174 9.40 15.98 -4.22
C ASN A 174 9.20 14.96 -5.36
N SER A 175 9.13 13.66 -5.06
CA SER A 175 8.97 12.60 -6.04
C SER A 175 8.53 11.28 -5.38
N TYR A 176 8.35 10.23 -6.16
CA TYR A 176 8.15 8.90 -5.60
C TYR A 176 8.78 7.87 -6.54
N SER A 177 8.91 6.64 -6.04
CA SER A 177 9.24 5.50 -6.90
C SER A 177 8.36 4.32 -6.57
N CYS A 178 7.84 3.67 -7.62
CA CYS A 178 7.07 2.45 -7.48
C CYS A 178 7.95 1.22 -7.67
N THR A 179 7.76 0.22 -6.81
CA THR A 179 8.26 -1.14 -7.03
C THR A 179 7.09 -2.00 -7.53
N CYS A 180 7.18 -2.44 -8.79
CA CYS A 180 6.10 -3.16 -9.43
C CYS A 180 6.08 -4.64 -9.04
N PRO A 181 4.88 -5.23 -8.85
CA PRO A 181 4.75 -6.67 -8.72
C PRO A 181 5.16 -7.36 -10.03
N ALA A 182 5.47 -8.65 -9.94
CA ALA A 182 5.73 -9.45 -11.12
C ALA A 182 4.53 -9.42 -12.09
N GLY A 183 4.79 -9.31 -13.39
CA GLY A 183 3.78 -9.12 -14.44
C GLY A 183 3.47 -7.66 -14.76
N PHE A 184 3.96 -6.67 -14.01
CA PHE A 184 3.70 -5.25 -14.30
C PHE A 184 4.97 -4.42 -14.51
N THR A 185 4.84 -3.36 -15.29
CA THR A 185 5.92 -2.41 -15.60
C THR A 185 5.38 -0.98 -15.77
N GLY A 186 6.29 -0.04 -16.01
CA GLY A 186 6.03 1.41 -16.06
C GLY A 186 6.36 2.12 -14.74
N ALA A 187 6.42 3.46 -14.79
CA ALA A 187 6.77 4.29 -13.63
C ALA A 187 5.80 4.10 -12.46
N ASP A 188 4.53 3.85 -12.78
CA ASP A 188 3.43 3.70 -11.82
C ASP A 188 2.88 2.28 -11.82
N CYS A 189 3.62 1.32 -12.39
CA CYS A 189 3.20 -0.08 -12.55
C CYS A 189 1.88 -0.25 -13.33
N GLN A 190 1.58 0.70 -14.22
CA GLN A 190 0.32 0.78 -14.95
C GLN A 190 0.23 -0.17 -16.15
N THR A 191 1.35 -0.74 -16.58
CA THR A 191 1.43 -1.53 -17.81
C THR A 191 1.54 -3.00 -17.45
N ASP A 192 0.60 -3.83 -17.91
CA ASP A 192 0.71 -5.29 -17.87
C ASP A 192 1.79 -5.73 -18.86
N ILE A 193 2.65 -6.65 -18.45
CA ILE A 193 3.69 -7.21 -19.31
C ILE A 193 3.03 -8.24 -20.23
N ASP A 194 3.11 -8.04 -21.54
CA ASP A 194 2.59 -9.03 -22.49
C ASP A 194 3.55 -10.23 -22.55
N GLU A 195 3.23 -11.29 -21.81
CA GLU A 195 4.01 -12.53 -21.81
C GLU A 195 3.93 -13.28 -23.15
N CYS A 196 2.90 -13.00 -23.97
CA CYS A 196 2.75 -13.54 -25.31
C CYS A 196 3.65 -12.87 -26.35
N ALA A 197 4.26 -11.71 -26.07
CA ALA A 197 5.13 -10.99 -27.00
C ALA A 197 6.33 -11.83 -27.49
N SER A 198 6.77 -12.80 -26.68
CA SER A 198 7.85 -13.74 -27.05
C SER A 198 7.40 -14.91 -27.93
N ASN A 199 6.11 -15.03 -28.22
CA ASN A 199 5.46 -16.16 -28.89
C ASN A 199 5.81 -17.51 -28.23
N PRO A 200 5.47 -17.71 -26.95
CA PRO A 200 5.87 -18.92 -26.22
C PRO A 200 5.13 -20.19 -26.68
N CYS A 201 3.94 -20.05 -27.28
CA CYS A 201 3.16 -21.20 -27.75
C CYS A 201 3.71 -21.76 -29.07
N GLN A 202 4.17 -23.01 -29.03
CA GLN A 202 4.71 -23.71 -30.18
C GLN A 202 3.61 -24.25 -31.11
N ASN A 203 4.02 -24.73 -32.28
CA ASN A 203 3.19 -25.54 -33.19
C ASN A 203 1.84 -24.91 -33.59
N GLY A 204 1.81 -23.59 -33.73
CA GLY A 204 0.61 -22.85 -34.11
C GLY A 204 -0.41 -22.70 -32.97
N GLY A 205 0.00 -22.93 -31.71
CA GLY A 205 -0.81 -22.63 -30.54
C GLY A 205 -1.13 -21.14 -30.42
N SER A 206 -2.35 -20.82 -29.99
CA SER A 206 -2.77 -19.45 -29.72
C SER A 206 -2.41 -19.06 -28.29
N CYS A 207 -1.67 -17.96 -28.13
CA CYS A 207 -1.26 -17.46 -26.82
C CYS A 207 -2.33 -16.53 -26.23
N GLN A 208 -2.61 -16.71 -24.95
CA GLN A 208 -3.42 -15.80 -24.16
C GLN A 208 -2.58 -15.26 -23.00
N ASP A 209 -2.42 -13.93 -23.00
CA ASP A 209 -1.71 -13.19 -21.98
C ASP A 209 -2.42 -13.25 -20.61
N ARG A 210 -1.64 -13.28 -19.54
CA ARG A 210 -2.12 -13.43 -18.15
C ARG A 210 -1.09 -12.81 -17.23
N VAL A 211 -1.48 -11.98 -16.26
CA VAL A 211 -0.55 -11.42 -15.26
C VAL A 211 0.55 -12.40 -14.81
N ASN A 212 1.81 -12.10 -15.19
CA ASN A 212 3.01 -12.88 -14.86
C ASN A 212 3.00 -14.34 -15.36
N SER A 213 2.26 -14.64 -16.42
CA SER A 213 2.11 -15.99 -16.98
C SER A 213 1.49 -15.96 -18.38
N PHE A 214 1.28 -17.11 -18.99
CA PHE A 214 0.51 -17.19 -20.24
C PHE A 214 -0.19 -18.54 -20.30
N ASN A 215 -1.25 -18.62 -21.10
CA ASN A 215 -1.91 -19.88 -21.42
C ASN A 215 -1.86 -20.11 -22.93
N CYS A 216 -1.46 -21.32 -23.34
CA CYS A 216 -1.52 -21.74 -24.73
C CYS A 216 -2.77 -22.58 -25.00
N THR A 217 -3.51 -22.21 -26.03
CA THR A 217 -4.53 -23.07 -26.63
C THR A 217 -3.92 -23.79 -27.82
N CYS A 218 -3.69 -25.10 -27.67
CA CYS A 218 -2.99 -25.88 -28.68
C CYS A 218 -3.85 -26.22 -29.88
N ALA A 219 -3.23 -26.26 -31.06
CA ALA A 219 -3.86 -26.79 -32.26
C ALA A 219 -4.14 -28.29 -32.11
N THR A 220 -5.08 -28.81 -32.91
CA THR A 220 -5.41 -30.24 -32.93
C THR A 220 -4.16 -31.09 -33.17
N GLY A 221 -3.96 -32.10 -32.33
CA GLY A 221 -2.78 -32.95 -32.39
C GLY A 221 -1.59 -32.43 -31.58
N PHE A 222 -1.72 -31.33 -30.83
CA PHE A 222 -0.67 -30.83 -29.95
C PHE A 222 -1.15 -30.69 -28.50
N SER A 223 -0.24 -30.81 -27.54
CA SER A 223 -0.53 -30.61 -26.12
C SER A 223 0.70 -30.13 -25.34
N GLY A 224 0.52 -29.90 -24.04
CA GLY A 224 1.55 -29.40 -23.13
C GLY A 224 1.38 -27.91 -22.83
N ALA A 225 2.15 -27.38 -21.88
CA ALA A 225 1.98 -26.00 -21.39
C ALA A 225 2.21 -24.96 -22.50
N ASP A 226 3.15 -25.25 -23.39
CA ASP A 226 3.56 -24.45 -24.54
C ASP A 226 3.30 -25.16 -25.88
N CYS A 227 2.42 -26.18 -25.90
CA CYS A 227 2.05 -26.94 -27.10
C CYS A 227 3.21 -27.67 -27.80
N GLN A 228 4.26 -28.01 -27.05
CA GLN A 228 5.47 -28.68 -27.53
C GLN A 228 5.26 -30.15 -27.93
N THR A 229 4.25 -30.81 -27.35
CA THR A 229 4.06 -32.26 -27.55
C THR A 229 3.20 -32.52 -28.78
N GLU A 230 3.78 -33.16 -29.79
CA GLU A 230 3.09 -33.61 -31.01
C GLU A 230 2.48 -35.00 -30.83
N TRP A 231 1.19 -35.13 -31.14
CA TRP A 231 0.44 -36.38 -31.19
C TRP A 231 0.19 -36.79 -32.64
N LEU A 232 0.64 -37.98 -33.00
CA LEU A 232 0.36 -38.60 -34.29
C LEU A 232 -0.86 -39.52 -34.17
N LYS A 233 -1.92 -39.24 -34.94
CA LYS A 233 -3.06 -40.16 -35.07
C LYS A 233 -2.67 -41.37 -35.90
N VAL A 234 -2.75 -42.56 -35.30
CA VAL A 234 -2.37 -43.84 -35.89
C VAL A 234 -3.53 -44.82 -36.05
N GLY A 235 -4.70 -44.51 -35.46
CA GLY A 235 -5.93 -45.27 -35.63
C GLY A 235 -7.14 -44.33 -35.71
N THR A 236 -8.10 -44.67 -36.56
CA THR A 236 -9.37 -43.93 -36.68
C THR A 236 -10.52 -44.84 -36.32
N ALA A 237 -11.34 -44.43 -35.34
CA ALA A 237 -12.50 -45.19 -34.88
C ALA A 237 -12.22 -46.71 -34.70
N VAL A 238 -11.11 -47.04 -34.06
CA VAL A 238 -10.71 -48.40 -33.73
C VAL A 238 -11.66 -48.93 -32.66
N CYS A 239 -12.46 -49.93 -33.00
CA CYS A 239 -13.49 -50.46 -32.12
C CYS A 239 -12.98 -51.66 -31.30
N ILE A 240 -13.23 -51.62 -30.00
CA ILE A 240 -12.88 -52.62 -29.00
C ILE A 240 -14.19 -53.16 -28.42
N GLY A 241 -14.46 -54.44 -28.69
CA GLY A 241 -15.50 -55.20 -28.01
C GLY A 241 -14.99 -55.74 -26.68
N SER A 242 -15.92 -56.20 -25.85
CA SER A 242 -15.61 -56.74 -24.53
C SER A 242 -15.74 -58.26 -24.44
N ASN A 243 -15.98 -58.94 -25.56
CA ASN A 243 -16.09 -60.40 -25.65
C ASN A 243 -15.78 -60.98 -27.03
N ASN A 244 -15.60 -62.30 -27.09
CA ASN A 244 -15.41 -63.10 -28.31
C ASN A 244 -14.20 -62.67 -29.15
N ASP A 245 -13.07 -62.41 -28.51
CA ASP A 245 -11.82 -61.99 -29.14
C ASP A 245 -12.00 -60.71 -30.00
N GLN A 246 -12.85 -59.78 -29.56
CA GLN A 246 -13.16 -58.55 -30.29
C GLN A 246 -12.23 -57.41 -29.87
N PHE A 247 -10.98 -57.45 -30.31
CA PHE A 247 -10.02 -56.39 -30.07
C PHE A 247 -9.97 -55.33 -31.18
N GLY A 248 -9.60 -54.12 -30.79
CA GLY A 248 -9.27 -53.06 -31.74
C GLY A 248 -7.89 -53.27 -32.35
N ARG A 249 -7.73 -53.07 -33.66
CA ARG A 249 -6.44 -53.19 -34.35
C ARG A 249 -6.01 -51.84 -34.94
N PHE A 250 -4.74 -51.49 -34.79
CA PHE A 250 -4.14 -50.32 -35.45
C PHE A 250 -2.69 -50.58 -35.83
N THR A 251 -2.14 -49.75 -36.70
CA THR A 251 -0.74 -49.84 -37.13
C THR A 251 -0.06 -48.48 -36.99
N ILE A 252 1.22 -48.47 -36.62
CA ILE A 252 1.99 -47.23 -36.59
C ILE A 252 2.65 -47.07 -37.97
N PRO A 253 2.32 -46.04 -38.76
CA PRO A 253 2.71 -45.96 -40.17
C PRO A 253 4.18 -45.57 -40.39
N VAL A 254 4.89 -45.15 -39.34
CA VAL A 254 6.26 -44.63 -39.38
C VAL A 254 7.15 -45.35 -38.37
N ALA A 255 8.46 -45.39 -38.63
CA ALA A 255 9.42 -45.81 -37.62
C ALA A 255 9.64 -44.68 -36.60
N CYS A 256 9.53 -44.98 -35.31
CA CYS A 256 9.70 -44.00 -34.23
C CYS A 256 10.01 -44.69 -32.89
N HIS A 257 10.36 -43.89 -31.88
CA HIS A 257 10.28 -44.31 -30.48
C HIS A 257 8.95 -43.83 -29.90
N VAL A 258 8.03 -44.73 -29.55
CA VAL A 258 6.75 -44.38 -28.94
C VAL A 258 6.96 -44.10 -27.45
N LEU A 259 6.46 -42.97 -26.94
CA LEU A 259 6.49 -42.64 -25.51
C LEU A 259 5.15 -42.88 -24.83
N ASN A 260 4.05 -42.46 -25.45
CA ASN A 260 2.71 -42.64 -24.91
C ASN A 260 1.73 -43.10 -25.98
N PHE A 261 0.68 -43.77 -25.53
CA PHE A 261 -0.53 -43.99 -26.29
C PHE A 261 -1.68 -43.16 -25.69
N LYS A 262 -2.58 -42.69 -26.54
CA LYS A 262 -3.80 -42.02 -26.14
C LYS A 262 -4.98 -42.50 -26.96
N LEU A 263 -6.12 -42.69 -26.30
CA LEU A 263 -7.40 -43.00 -26.91
C LEU A 263 -8.33 -41.79 -26.76
N VAL A 264 -9.05 -41.47 -27.82
CA VAL A 264 -10.09 -40.43 -27.82
C VAL A 264 -11.40 -41.08 -28.23
N TYR A 265 -12.42 -41.03 -27.37
CA TYR A 265 -13.72 -41.67 -27.61
C TYR A 265 -14.40 -41.09 -28.85
N VAL A 266 -14.92 -41.98 -29.69
CA VAL A 266 -15.67 -41.63 -30.91
C VAL A 266 -17.12 -42.11 -30.80
N SER A 267 -17.33 -43.39 -30.52
CA SER A 267 -18.67 -44.02 -30.54
C SER A 267 -18.70 -45.38 -29.84
N GLY A 268 -19.82 -46.11 -29.93
CA GLY A 268 -19.97 -47.50 -29.46
C GLY A 268 -20.83 -47.64 -28.20
N GLY A 269 -21.04 -46.56 -27.44
CA GLY A 269 -21.87 -46.57 -26.25
C GLY A 269 -21.19 -47.19 -25.02
N GLY A 270 -19.96 -47.70 -25.17
CA GLY A 270 -19.10 -48.18 -24.09
C GLY A 270 -19.15 -49.70 -23.89
N ILE A 271 -18.37 -50.16 -22.92
CA ILE A 271 -18.21 -51.55 -22.51
C ILE A 271 -18.74 -51.75 -21.07
N SER A 272 -19.30 -52.91 -20.79
CA SER A 272 -19.81 -53.30 -19.47
C SER A 272 -19.53 -54.77 -19.17
N TRP A 273 -19.43 -55.07 -17.88
CA TRP A 273 -19.16 -56.38 -17.30
C TRP A 273 -20.38 -57.27 -17.19
N VAL A 274 -21.54 -56.63 -17.14
CA VAL A 274 -22.84 -57.27 -16.96
C VAL A 274 -23.79 -56.64 -17.95
N PRO A 275 -24.56 -57.42 -18.70
CA PRO A 275 -25.52 -56.87 -19.65
C PRO A 275 -26.56 -56.04 -18.89
N GLY A 276 -26.87 -54.85 -19.38
CA GLY A 276 -27.83 -53.93 -18.77
C GLY A 276 -27.28 -53.01 -17.67
N ASN A 277 -26.02 -53.17 -17.25
CA ASN A 277 -25.35 -52.16 -16.42
C ASN A 277 -24.92 -50.94 -17.25
N THR A 278 -24.64 -49.84 -16.57
CA THR A 278 -24.03 -48.65 -17.17
C THR A 278 -22.72 -49.03 -17.86
N LYS A 279 -22.55 -48.57 -19.10
CA LYS A 279 -21.35 -48.81 -19.89
C LYS A 279 -20.34 -47.68 -19.66
N ALA A 280 -19.06 -48.04 -19.57
CA ALA A 280 -17.95 -47.09 -19.51
C ALA A 280 -17.17 -47.09 -20.82
N TYR A 281 -16.45 -46.00 -21.12
CA TYR A 281 -15.65 -45.95 -22.33
C TYR A 281 -14.42 -46.86 -22.24
N TRP A 282 -13.75 -46.90 -21.08
CA TRP A 282 -12.42 -47.50 -20.96
C TRP A 282 -12.28 -48.58 -19.88
N GLY A 283 -13.38 -49.01 -19.26
CA GLY A 283 -13.30 -49.92 -18.13
C GLY A 283 -14.64 -50.32 -17.54
N THR A 284 -14.75 -50.30 -16.21
CA THR A 284 -15.93 -50.83 -15.48
C THR A 284 -16.60 -49.83 -14.56
N THR A 285 -17.93 -49.74 -14.63
CA THR A 285 -18.71 -48.92 -13.67
C THR A 285 -19.13 -49.70 -12.42
N TYR A 286 -18.56 -50.89 -12.18
CA TYR A 286 -18.98 -51.76 -11.07
C TYR A 286 -18.75 -51.11 -9.69
N ARG A 287 -17.71 -50.27 -9.56
CA ARG A 287 -17.43 -49.50 -8.34
C ARG A 287 -18.00 -48.09 -8.45
N ARG A 288 -18.47 -47.56 -7.32
CA ARG A 288 -19.07 -46.22 -7.22
C ARG A 288 -18.13 -45.08 -7.62
N ASP A 289 -16.83 -45.32 -7.75
CA ASP A 289 -15.84 -44.30 -8.09
C ASP A 289 -15.60 -44.15 -9.61
N ASN A 290 -16.02 -45.10 -10.46
CA ASN A 290 -15.84 -45.06 -11.92
C ASN A 290 -14.37 -44.83 -12.36
N LYS A 291 -13.40 -45.34 -11.59
CA LYS A 291 -11.97 -45.12 -11.87
C LYS A 291 -11.25 -46.34 -12.45
N ASP A 292 -11.86 -47.51 -12.38
CA ASP A 292 -11.25 -48.75 -12.82
C ASP A 292 -11.23 -48.83 -14.34
N LEU A 293 -10.02 -48.72 -14.90
CA LEU A 293 -9.69 -48.90 -16.31
C LEU A 293 -9.33 -50.37 -16.58
N ASN A 294 -9.70 -50.88 -17.75
CA ASN A 294 -9.46 -52.29 -18.11
C ASN A 294 -8.94 -52.49 -19.55
N LEU A 295 -8.63 -51.40 -20.26
CA LEU A 295 -8.04 -51.49 -21.59
C LEU A 295 -6.53 -51.65 -21.54
N HIS A 296 -6.01 -52.56 -22.36
CA HIS A 296 -4.58 -52.82 -22.53
C HIS A 296 -4.20 -52.77 -24.00
N ILE A 297 -3.06 -52.16 -24.29
CA ILE A 297 -2.44 -52.17 -25.60
C ILE A 297 -1.43 -53.31 -25.63
N THR A 298 -1.52 -54.16 -26.63
CA THR A 298 -0.64 -55.30 -26.85
C THR A 298 0.02 -55.22 -28.23
N ASP A 299 1.10 -55.97 -28.41
CA ASP A 299 1.65 -56.23 -29.74
C ASP A 299 0.81 -57.28 -30.51
N ASP A 300 1.26 -57.63 -31.71
CA ASP A 300 0.66 -58.66 -32.57
C ASP A 300 0.73 -60.09 -31.99
N SER A 301 1.55 -60.32 -30.95
CA SER A 301 1.62 -61.56 -30.19
C SER A 301 0.73 -61.56 -28.94
N ASN A 302 -0.09 -60.52 -28.76
CA ASN A 302 -0.91 -60.28 -27.56
C ASN A 302 -0.08 -60.05 -26.28
N THR A 303 1.21 -59.70 -26.40
CA THR A 303 2.04 -59.32 -25.26
C THR A 303 1.72 -57.88 -24.87
N ARG A 304 1.45 -57.63 -23.58
CA ARG A 304 1.11 -56.29 -23.08
C ARG A 304 2.27 -55.31 -23.23
N ILE A 305 1.95 -54.18 -23.84
CA ILE A 305 2.82 -53.01 -24.00
C ILE A 305 2.39 -51.89 -23.04
N SER A 306 1.09 -51.60 -22.95
CA SER A 306 0.58 -50.51 -22.10
C SER A 306 -0.73 -50.87 -21.39
N PRO A 307 -0.89 -50.58 -20.08
CA PRO A 307 0.15 -50.08 -19.17
C PRO A 307 1.39 -50.99 -19.13
N PRO A 308 2.60 -50.42 -18.97
CA PRO A 308 3.84 -51.19 -18.91
C PRO A 308 3.79 -52.36 -17.90
N PRO A 309 4.54 -53.45 -18.12
CA PRO A 309 4.58 -54.61 -17.22
C PRO A 309 4.79 -54.27 -15.74
N ASP A 310 5.59 -53.25 -15.45
CA ASP A 310 5.96 -52.74 -14.13
C ASP A 310 4.96 -51.73 -13.54
N PHE A 311 3.97 -51.28 -14.32
CA PHE A 311 2.94 -50.35 -13.83
C PHE A 311 2.05 -51.03 -12.77
N PRO A 312 1.75 -50.36 -11.63
CA PRO A 312 0.96 -50.96 -10.56
C PRO A 312 -0.48 -51.23 -11.00
N LEU A 313 -0.89 -52.50 -10.92
CA LEU A 313 -2.24 -52.93 -11.27
C LEU A 313 -3.05 -53.10 -10.00
N THR A 314 -4.28 -52.59 -10.02
CA THR A 314 -5.24 -52.73 -8.94
C THR A 314 -6.12 -53.91 -9.28
N TYR A 315 -6.15 -54.93 -8.42
CA TYR A 315 -7.17 -55.99 -8.41
C TYR A 315 -7.00 -57.20 -9.35
N PRO A 316 -6.07 -58.15 -9.05
CA PRO A 316 -6.00 -59.45 -9.72
C PRO A 316 -7.05 -60.47 -9.23
N HIS A 317 -8.08 -60.04 -8.47
CA HIS A 317 -8.90 -60.90 -7.61
C HIS A 317 -9.69 -62.01 -8.35
N TYR A 318 -9.77 -61.93 -9.68
CA TYR A 318 -10.37 -62.94 -10.56
C TYR A 318 -9.53 -63.27 -11.81
N GLY A 319 -8.23 -62.91 -11.83
CA GLY A 319 -7.29 -63.27 -12.91
C GLY A 319 -7.16 -62.25 -14.06
N TYR A 320 -8.06 -61.27 -14.15
CA TYR A 320 -7.91 -60.10 -15.03
C TYR A 320 -7.22 -58.93 -14.29
N LEU A 321 -6.86 -57.88 -15.03
CA LEU A 321 -6.07 -56.74 -14.57
C LEU A 321 -6.81 -55.43 -14.85
N THR A 322 -7.07 -54.70 -13.78
CA THR A 322 -7.53 -53.30 -13.82
C THR A 322 -6.45 -52.36 -13.30
N TYR A 323 -6.58 -51.09 -13.61
CA TYR A 323 -5.69 -50.04 -13.11
C TYR A 323 -6.44 -48.71 -12.97
N GLN A 324 -5.85 -47.77 -12.26
CA GLN A 324 -6.38 -46.43 -12.07
C GLN A 324 -5.29 -45.40 -12.40
N LEU A 325 -5.68 -44.26 -12.96
CA LEU A 325 -4.80 -43.12 -13.20
C LEU A 325 -5.26 -41.92 -12.35
N PRO A 326 -4.32 -41.14 -11.76
CA PRO A 326 -4.69 -39.98 -10.94
C PRO A 326 -5.56 -38.99 -11.71
N GLY A 327 -6.74 -38.67 -11.16
CA GLY A 327 -7.66 -37.69 -11.75
C GLY A 327 -8.43 -38.17 -12.99
N VAL A 328 -8.24 -39.40 -13.44
CA VAL A 328 -8.90 -39.96 -14.62
C VAL A 328 -10.06 -40.86 -14.21
N THR A 329 -11.15 -40.79 -14.96
CA THR A 329 -12.29 -41.70 -14.86
C THR A 329 -12.43 -42.54 -16.13
N ASN A 330 -13.12 -43.67 -16.03
CA ASN A 330 -13.40 -44.53 -17.20
C ASN A 330 -14.48 -43.96 -18.14
N MET A 331 -14.98 -42.75 -17.85
CA MET A 331 -15.93 -41.98 -18.66
C MET A 331 -15.30 -40.74 -19.31
N ASP A 332 -14.02 -40.46 -19.05
CA ASP A 332 -13.36 -39.31 -19.65
C ASP A 332 -13.29 -39.49 -21.18
N PRO A 333 -13.52 -38.45 -21.99
CA PRO A 333 -13.50 -38.57 -23.44
C PRO A 333 -12.11 -38.90 -24.00
N GLU A 334 -11.05 -38.68 -23.22
CA GLU A 334 -9.67 -39.04 -23.56
C GLU A 334 -9.06 -39.91 -22.46
N LEU A 335 -8.31 -40.95 -22.86
CA LEU A 335 -7.50 -41.77 -21.99
C LEU A 335 -6.05 -41.76 -22.47
N THR A 336 -5.16 -41.16 -21.69
CA THR A 336 -3.71 -41.24 -21.94
C THR A 336 -3.10 -42.33 -21.07
N PHE A 337 -2.42 -43.28 -21.71
CA PHE A 337 -1.75 -44.38 -21.02
C PHE A 337 -0.45 -43.92 -20.35
N PRO A 338 0.02 -44.62 -19.31
CA PRO A 338 1.32 -44.37 -18.70
C PRO A 338 2.44 -44.34 -19.74
N GLU A 339 3.42 -43.47 -19.51
CA GLU A 339 4.60 -43.35 -20.36
C GLU A 339 5.43 -44.63 -20.37
N LEU A 340 5.94 -44.98 -21.55
CA LEU A 340 6.82 -46.12 -21.74
C LEU A 340 8.24 -45.72 -21.35
N SER A 341 8.80 -46.40 -20.36
CA SER A 341 10.19 -46.24 -19.96
C SER A 341 10.88 -47.62 -19.92
N PRO A 342 11.79 -47.93 -20.86
CA PRO A 342 12.24 -47.07 -21.97
C PRO A 342 11.18 -46.88 -23.07
N PRO A 343 11.32 -45.85 -23.94
CA PRO A 343 10.48 -45.67 -25.12
C PRO A 343 10.51 -46.91 -26.04
N LEU A 344 9.37 -47.23 -26.65
CA LEU A 344 9.24 -48.41 -27.50
C LEU A 344 9.69 -48.11 -28.93
N ALA A 345 10.79 -48.72 -29.36
CA ALA A 345 11.23 -48.67 -30.75
C ALA A 345 10.28 -49.47 -31.65
N VAL A 346 9.72 -48.84 -32.69
CA VAL A 346 8.81 -49.48 -33.64
C VAL A 346 9.27 -49.28 -35.07
N THR A 347 9.04 -50.28 -35.92
CA THR A 347 9.19 -50.18 -37.37
C THR A 347 7.90 -49.70 -38.02
N ALA A 348 8.01 -49.09 -39.20
CA ALA A 348 6.85 -48.69 -39.98
C ALA A 348 5.95 -49.89 -40.29
N GLY A 349 4.65 -49.74 -40.06
CA GLY A 349 3.64 -50.77 -40.26
C GLY A 349 3.49 -51.75 -39.10
N LYS A 350 4.19 -51.57 -37.96
CA LYS A 350 4.02 -52.46 -36.81
C LYS A 350 2.57 -52.41 -36.30
N GLU A 351 1.95 -53.59 -36.19
CA GLU A 351 0.59 -53.78 -35.67
C GLU A 351 0.58 -53.80 -34.13
N PHE A 352 -0.47 -53.19 -33.59
CA PHE A 352 -0.84 -53.23 -32.18
C PHE A 352 -2.33 -53.53 -32.03
N ARG A 353 -2.70 -54.01 -30.85
CA ARG A 353 -4.08 -54.35 -30.51
C ARG A 353 -4.50 -53.67 -29.21
N ILE A 354 -5.78 -53.36 -29.10
CA ILE A 354 -6.38 -52.80 -27.89
C ILE A 354 -7.43 -53.80 -27.41
N TRP A 355 -7.23 -54.27 -26.19
CA TRP A 355 -7.99 -55.33 -25.58
C TRP A 355 -8.67 -54.86 -24.31
N VAL A 356 -9.86 -55.39 -24.04
CA VAL A 356 -10.36 -55.55 -22.67
C VAL A 356 -9.59 -56.73 -22.06
N ASP A 357 -8.97 -56.56 -20.88
CA ASP A 357 -8.08 -57.60 -20.31
C ASP A 357 -8.79 -58.94 -20.09
N GLN A 358 -10.08 -58.90 -19.78
CA GLN A 358 -10.89 -60.09 -19.59
C GLN A 358 -11.04 -60.91 -20.88
N ASP A 359 -11.32 -60.23 -21.99
CA ASP A 359 -11.45 -60.85 -23.32
C ASP A 359 -10.09 -61.45 -23.73
N LEU A 360 -9.01 -60.68 -23.58
CA LEU A 360 -7.64 -61.13 -23.86
C LEU A 360 -7.25 -62.40 -23.10
N LYS A 361 -7.74 -62.59 -21.88
CA LYS A 361 -7.45 -63.76 -21.04
C LYS A 361 -8.53 -64.81 -21.06
N ASN A 362 -9.63 -64.55 -21.78
CA ASN A 362 -10.84 -65.38 -21.79
C ASN A 362 -11.38 -65.66 -20.37
N ILE A 363 -11.51 -64.62 -19.55
CA ILE A 363 -11.97 -64.70 -18.15
C ILE A 363 -13.33 -64.02 -18.00
N ARG A 364 -14.36 -64.84 -17.78
CA ARG A 364 -15.77 -64.39 -17.59
C ARG A 364 -16.27 -63.55 -18.78
N ASP A 365 -15.83 -63.92 -19.97
CA ASP A 365 -16.03 -63.16 -21.19
C ASP A 365 -17.50 -63.15 -21.67
N ASP A 366 -18.21 -64.25 -21.39
CA ASP A 366 -19.57 -64.53 -21.85
C ASP A 366 -20.64 -63.52 -21.37
N ASN A 367 -20.35 -62.80 -20.27
CA ASN A 367 -21.30 -61.84 -19.66
C ASN A 367 -20.98 -60.38 -19.99
N ASN A 368 -19.86 -60.12 -20.65
CA ASN A 368 -19.52 -58.76 -21.03
C ASN A 368 -20.40 -58.33 -22.21
N ASP A 369 -20.74 -57.05 -22.30
CA ASP A 369 -21.53 -56.50 -23.40
C ASP A 369 -21.08 -55.08 -23.76
N GLY A 370 -21.17 -54.77 -25.05
CA GLY A 370 -20.88 -53.46 -25.61
C GLY A 370 -19.58 -53.39 -26.40
N GLN A 371 -19.36 -52.21 -26.94
CA GLN A 371 -18.22 -51.88 -27.77
C GLN A 371 -17.89 -50.40 -27.53
N THR A 372 -16.62 -50.06 -27.60
CA THR A 372 -16.16 -48.67 -27.60
C THR A 372 -15.29 -48.46 -28.83
N CYS A 373 -15.44 -47.35 -29.53
CA CYS A 373 -14.60 -47.01 -30.67
C CYS A 373 -13.84 -45.73 -30.36
N ALA A 374 -12.53 -45.75 -30.64
CA ALA A 374 -11.64 -44.64 -30.31
C ALA A 374 -10.70 -44.30 -31.46
N ASP A 375 -10.37 -43.02 -31.57
CA ASP A 375 -9.17 -42.62 -32.29
C ASP A 375 -7.93 -42.94 -31.44
N VAL A 376 -6.88 -43.46 -32.09
CA VAL A 376 -5.64 -43.86 -31.42
C VAL A 376 -4.55 -42.88 -31.80
N TRP A 377 -3.88 -42.34 -30.80
CA TRP A 377 -2.81 -41.37 -30.94
C TRP A 377 -1.56 -41.84 -30.20
N ILE A 378 -0.39 -41.42 -30.69
CA ILE A 378 0.89 -41.64 -30.03
C ILE A 378 1.69 -40.35 -29.93
N THR A 379 2.54 -40.24 -28.92
CA THR A 379 3.68 -39.32 -28.94
C THR A 379 4.92 -40.05 -29.43
N LYS A 380 5.74 -39.38 -30.24
CA LYS A 380 6.99 -39.93 -30.77
C LYS A 380 8.19 -39.17 -30.20
N GLY A 381 9.27 -39.91 -29.94
CA GLY A 381 10.61 -39.39 -29.73
C GLY A 381 11.41 -39.55 -31.01
N ASN A 382 12.55 -38.88 -31.08
CA ASN A 382 13.48 -39.04 -32.19
C ASN A 382 14.05 -40.48 -32.21
N VAL A 383 14.20 -41.03 -33.42
CA VAL A 383 14.83 -42.35 -33.67
C VAL A 383 16.33 -42.28 -33.46
#